data_AF-A0A1Y3YXT9-F1
#
_entry.id   AF-A0A1Y3YXT9-F1
#
_cell.length_a   1.000
_cell.length_b   1.000
_cell.length_c   1.000
_cell.angle_alpha   90.00
_cell.angle_beta   90.00
_cell.angle_gamma   90.00
#
_symmetry.space_group_name_H-M   'P 1'
#
loop_
_entity.id
_entity.type
_entity.pdbx_description
1 polymer ?
#
loop_
_entity_poly.entity_id
_entity_poly.type
_entity_poly.pdbx_seq_one_letter_code
_entity_poly.pdbx_strand_id
1 'polypeptide(L)'
;MKKFLTYICLFSSLLLVLGIGFEVMLRRIPNSYKFKQEIIEKNSDKVKNLIIGSSVTNCSINPAYLADSTYNISLSGQWLRYNRILLERYIGQLPHLQNVIWGISYQTLWIDDCISQDKISIANHKIYMGIETDKDPLYNIELIATGSISFRKWSKYYLLHKKTMACDSLGLDHGFDSTERSHAWLQDIPRLIKGHSASQEPTAEQTFRDNIRRLNDVAGLCRSKGINLYLVIPPVHKLYYELTYPAQVAQMHTALEEIAAKWDNVRLYSYFNDNRFGDDDFHSGNHLSADIGAIKFTQILQHDIWNNDSVQTKSPVHSQRP
;
A
#
# COMPACT_ATOMS: atom_id res chain seq x y z
N MET A 1 -27.48 2.44 -49.93
CA MET A 1 -26.93 1.57 -48.86
C MET A 1 -25.40 1.48 -48.87
N LYS A 2 -24.73 1.14 -49.98
CA LYS A 2 -23.24 1.05 -50.02
C LYS A 2 -22.53 2.33 -49.57
N LYS A 3 -22.89 3.50 -50.13
CA LYS A 3 -22.32 4.81 -49.74
C LYS A 3 -22.50 5.11 -48.24
N PHE A 4 -23.67 4.80 -47.68
CA PHE A 4 -23.97 4.99 -46.26
C PHE A 4 -23.08 4.11 -45.37
N LEU A 5 -22.92 2.83 -45.69
CA LEU A 5 -22.01 1.93 -44.99
C LEU A 5 -20.56 2.40 -45.09
N THR A 6 -20.12 2.88 -46.26
CA THR A 6 -18.77 3.44 -46.43
C THR A 6 -18.54 4.64 -45.52
N TYR A 7 -19.49 5.58 -45.44
CA TYR A 7 -19.35 6.75 -44.57
C TYR A 7 -19.37 6.38 -43.08
N ILE A 8 -20.21 5.42 -42.68
CA ILE A 8 -20.20 4.90 -41.30
C ILE A 8 -18.86 4.25 -40.99
N CYS A 9 -18.35 3.35 -41.85
CA CYS A 9 -17.07 2.70 -41.63
C CYS A 9 -15.92 3.73 -41.56
N LEU A 10 -15.92 4.74 -42.43
CA LEU A 10 -14.91 5.79 -42.41
C LEU A 10 -14.96 6.59 -41.09
N PHE A 11 -16.16 7.03 -40.68
CA PHE A 11 -16.36 7.74 -39.42
C PHE A 11 -15.96 6.89 -38.21
N SER A 12 -16.41 5.63 -38.14
CA SER A 12 -16.05 4.70 -37.08
C SER A 12 -14.54 4.41 -37.04
N SER A 13 -13.89 4.29 -38.20
CA SER A 13 -12.43 4.08 -38.27
C SER A 13 -11.66 5.28 -37.71
N LEU A 14 -12.11 6.50 -38.00
CA LEU A 14 -11.51 7.71 -37.45
C LEU A 14 -11.66 7.75 -35.93
N LEU A 15 -12.85 7.45 -35.40
CA LEU A 15 -13.07 7.39 -33.97
C LEU A 15 -12.22 6.30 -33.29
N LEU A 16 -12.06 5.15 -33.93
CA LEU A 16 -11.21 4.06 -33.43
C LEU A 16 -9.74 4.49 -33.37
N VAL A 17 -9.23 5.13 -34.42
CA VAL A 17 -7.85 5.65 -34.45
C VAL A 17 -7.64 6.69 -33.36
N LEU A 18 -8.59 7.62 -33.17
CA LEU A 18 -8.52 8.60 -32.08
C LEU A 18 -8.55 7.94 -30.70
N GLY A 19 -9.40 6.93 -30.50
CA GLY A 19 -9.48 6.17 -29.25
C GLY A 19 -8.19 5.41 -28.94
N ILE A 20 -7.60 4.73 -29.92
CA ILE A 20 -6.30 4.05 -29.78
C ILE A 20 -5.20 5.06 -29.48
N GLY A 21 -5.17 6.19 -30.19
CA GLY A 21 -4.21 7.28 -29.94
C GLY A 21 -4.32 7.79 -28.50
N PHE A 22 -5.54 8.01 -28.02
CA PHE A 22 -5.79 8.47 -26.65
C PHE A 22 -5.34 7.43 -25.61
N GLU A 23 -5.65 6.15 -25.80
CA GLU A 23 -5.18 5.05 -24.95
C GLU A 23 -3.65 4.98 -24.88
N VAL A 24 -2.96 5.09 -26.02
CA VAL A 24 -1.49 5.10 -26.07
C VAL A 24 -0.93 6.31 -25.31
N MET A 25 -1.55 7.49 -25.48
CA MET A 25 -1.14 8.69 -24.75
C MET A 25 -1.35 8.54 -23.24
N LEU A 26 -2.46 7.95 -22.79
CA LEU A 26 -2.75 7.70 -21.38
C LEU A 26 -1.72 6.78 -20.73
N ARG A 27 -1.38 5.67 -21.39
CA ARG A 27 -0.42 4.69 -20.87
C ARG A 27 1.02 5.21 -20.76
N ARG A 28 1.34 6.28 -21.49
CA ARG A 28 2.64 6.95 -21.41
C ARG A 28 2.74 7.93 -20.23
N ILE A 29 1.61 8.31 -19.64
CA ILE A 29 1.61 9.24 -18.49
C ILE A 29 2.21 8.53 -17.27
N PRO A 30 3.21 9.14 -16.60
CA PRO A 30 3.80 8.61 -15.38
C PRO A 30 2.74 8.35 -14.30
N ASN A 31 2.83 7.19 -13.65
CA ASN A 31 1.92 6.80 -12.58
C ASN A 31 2.64 5.86 -11.59
N SER A 32 2.19 5.88 -10.33
CA SER A 32 2.85 5.17 -9.23
C SER A 32 2.85 3.64 -9.42
N TYR A 33 1.86 3.08 -10.10
CA TYR A 33 1.76 1.63 -10.31
C TYR A 33 2.91 1.13 -11.19
N LYS A 34 3.02 1.70 -12.40
CA LYS A 34 4.08 1.38 -13.35
C LYS A 34 5.46 1.65 -12.74
N PHE A 35 5.61 2.78 -12.07
CA PHE A 35 6.89 3.17 -11.50
C PHE A 35 7.35 2.25 -10.36
N LYS A 36 6.45 1.85 -9.44
CA LYS A 36 6.80 0.91 -8.36
C LYS A 36 7.10 -0.49 -8.87
N GLN A 37 6.45 -0.93 -9.96
CA GLN A 37 6.86 -2.13 -10.69
C GLN A 37 8.28 -1.97 -11.27
N GLU A 38 8.56 -0.86 -11.96
CA GLU A 38 9.88 -0.66 -12.55
C GLU A 38 10.99 -0.55 -11.50
N ILE A 39 10.73 0.01 -10.32
CA ILE A 39 11.70 0.06 -9.22
C ILE A 39 12.13 -1.34 -8.82
N ILE A 40 11.18 -2.24 -8.58
CA ILE A 40 11.50 -3.59 -8.09
C ILE A 40 12.18 -4.43 -9.16
N GLU A 41 11.77 -4.28 -10.42
CA GLU A 41 12.37 -5.00 -11.55
C GLU A 41 13.79 -4.51 -11.86
N LYS A 42 14.04 -3.19 -11.84
CA LYS A 42 15.37 -2.62 -12.12
C LYS A 42 16.38 -2.85 -11.00
N ASN A 43 15.92 -3.08 -9.78
CA ASN A 43 16.77 -3.24 -8.60
C ASN A 43 16.70 -4.64 -8.00
N SER A 44 16.17 -5.63 -8.72
CA SER A 44 15.88 -6.98 -8.21
C SER A 44 17.07 -7.62 -7.48
N ASP A 45 18.27 -7.46 -8.05
CA ASP A 45 19.53 -8.01 -7.53
C ASP A 45 20.13 -7.19 -6.38
N LYS A 46 19.45 -6.14 -5.93
CA LYS A 46 19.93 -5.26 -4.86
C LYS A 46 18.97 -5.21 -3.68
N VAL A 47 17.68 -5.43 -3.90
CA VAL A 47 16.66 -5.29 -2.84
C VAL A 47 16.99 -6.20 -1.65
N LYS A 48 17.21 -5.58 -0.49
CA LYS A 48 17.35 -6.28 0.80
C LYS A 48 16.12 -6.14 1.67
N ASN A 49 15.44 -5.01 1.58
CA ASN A 49 14.27 -4.67 2.37
C ASN A 49 13.15 -4.19 1.44
N LEU A 50 11.97 -4.79 1.56
CA LEU A 50 10.81 -4.45 0.76
C LEU A 50 9.68 -3.96 1.65
N ILE A 51 9.19 -2.75 1.41
CA ILE A 51 8.03 -2.19 2.11
C ILE A 51 6.79 -2.36 1.24
N ILE A 52 5.76 -3.01 1.80
CA ILE A 52 4.47 -3.25 1.17
C ILE A 52 3.33 -2.79 2.10
N GLY A 53 2.19 -2.40 1.55
CA GLY A 53 1.08 -1.88 2.33
C GLY A 53 0.16 -0.94 1.54
N SER A 54 -0.69 -0.23 2.28
CA SER A 54 -1.66 0.72 1.72
C SER A 54 -1.10 2.15 1.68
N SER A 55 -1.98 3.15 1.50
CA SER A 55 -1.59 4.57 1.54
C SER A 55 -0.87 4.95 2.84
N VAL A 56 -1.29 4.39 3.99
CA VAL A 56 -0.65 4.70 5.27
C VAL A 56 0.82 4.31 5.27
N THR A 57 1.18 3.23 4.58
CA THR A 57 2.56 2.74 4.49
C THR A 57 3.33 3.44 3.39
N ASN A 58 2.64 3.74 2.29
CA ASN A 58 3.17 4.41 1.11
C ASN A 58 3.75 5.80 1.44
N CYS A 59 3.19 6.52 2.42
CA CYS A 59 3.70 7.81 2.88
C CYS A 59 4.42 7.78 4.23
N SER A 60 4.21 6.77 5.08
CA SER A 60 4.75 6.80 6.45
C SER A 60 6.12 6.15 6.62
N ILE A 61 6.49 5.17 5.77
CA ILE A 61 7.79 4.49 5.89
C ILE A 61 8.70 4.96 4.76
N ASN A 62 9.65 5.81 5.12
CA ASN A 62 10.63 6.40 4.22
C ASN A 62 11.84 5.48 4.04
N PRO A 63 12.03 4.86 2.87
CA PRO A 63 13.13 3.91 2.65
C PRO A 63 14.52 4.49 2.93
N ALA A 64 14.71 5.80 2.73
CA ALA A 64 15.99 6.47 2.90
C ALA A 64 16.51 6.43 4.36
N TYR A 65 15.62 6.24 5.33
CA TYR A 65 15.95 6.23 6.77
C TYR A 65 15.80 4.86 7.42
N LEU A 66 15.44 3.81 6.65
CA LEU A 66 15.20 2.48 7.20
C LEU A 66 16.47 1.63 7.19
N ALA A 67 17.01 1.34 6.01
CA ALA A 67 18.21 0.52 5.85
C ALA A 67 18.70 0.61 4.39
N ASP A 68 19.93 0.15 4.15
CA ASP A 68 20.46 0.06 2.79
C ASP A 68 19.58 -0.81 1.89
N SER A 69 19.47 -0.43 0.62
CA SER A 69 18.74 -1.18 -0.41
C SER A 69 17.28 -1.47 -0.05
N THR A 70 16.62 -0.47 0.53
CA THR A 70 15.21 -0.49 0.86
C THR A 70 14.38 0.19 -0.23
N TYR A 71 13.26 -0.43 -0.61
CA TYR A 71 12.32 0.14 -1.57
C TYR A 71 10.88 -0.01 -1.09
N ASN A 72 10.06 1.02 -1.34
CA ASN A 72 8.64 1.05 -0.99
C ASN A 72 7.77 0.87 -2.23
N ILE A 73 7.11 -0.29 -2.32
CA ILE A 73 6.17 -0.61 -3.40
C ILE A 73 4.70 -0.54 -2.95
N SER A 74 4.44 -0.08 -1.73
CA SER A 74 3.08 0.16 -1.21
C SER A 74 2.32 1.09 -2.13
N LEU A 75 1.01 0.91 -2.25
CA LEU A 75 0.17 1.76 -3.11
C LEU A 75 -1.01 2.33 -2.34
N SER A 76 -1.44 3.54 -2.73
CA SER A 76 -2.64 4.14 -2.17
C SER A 76 -3.88 3.29 -2.45
N GLY A 77 -4.68 3.03 -1.41
CA GLY A 77 -5.86 2.17 -1.50
C GLY A 77 -5.54 0.68 -1.72
N GLN A 78 -4.30 0.23 -1.54
CA GLN A 78 -3.93 -1.15 -1.84
C GLN A 78 -4.40 -2.14 -0.78
N TRP A 79 -5.12 -3.16 -1.25
CA TRP A 79 -5.65 -4.25 -0.43
C TRP A 79 -4.60 -5.33 -0.14
N LEU A 80 -4.79 -6.12 0.93
CA LEU A 80 -3.85 -7.20 1.29
C LEU A 80 -3.68 -8.24 0.17
N ARG A 81 -4.73 -8.47 -0.63
CA ARG A 81 -4.69 -9.37 -1.77
C ARG A 81 -3.65 -8.95 -2.81
N TYR A 82 -3.60 -7.67 -3.18
CA TYR A 82 -2.63 -7.18 -4.17
C TYR A 82 -1.21 -7.19 -3.60
N ASN A 83 -1.05 -6.83 -2.32
CA ASN A 83 0.23 -6.95 -1.62
C ASN A 83 0.78 -8.38 -1.66
N ARG A 84 -0.06 -9.38 -1.36
CA ARG A 84 0.30 -10.80 -1.48
C ARG A 84 0.70 -11.18 -2.92
N ILE A 85 -0.12 -10.86 -3.92
CA ILE A 85 0.15 -11.23 -5.32
C ILE A 85 1.45 -10.59 -5.81
N LEU A 86 1.69 -9.32 -5.46
CA LEU A 86 2.94 -8.62 -5.80
C LEU A 86 4.15 -9.32 -5.18
N LEU A 87 4.07 -9.66 -3.88
CA LEU A 87 5.15 -10.37 -3.21
C LEU A 87 5.38 -11.76 -3.83
N GLU A 88 4.34 -12.57 -4.02
CA GLU A 88 4.43 -13.90 -4.64
C GLU A 88 5.10 -13.86 -6.01
N ARG A 89 4.84 -12.82 -6.79
CA ARG A 89 5.43 -12.64 -8.12
C ARG A 89 6.93 -12.37 -8.08
N TYR A 90 7.37 -11.46 -7.21
CA TYR A 90 8.75 -10.97 -7.23
C TYR A 90 9.67 -11.71 -6.27
N ILE A 91 9.16 -12.32 -5.20
CA ILE A 91 10.01 -12.89 -4.13
C ILE A 91 11.03 -13.91 -4.65
N GLY A 92 10.73 -14.65 -5.72
CA GLY A 92 11.67 -15.58 -6.35
C GLY A 92 12.78 -14.92 -7.18
N GLN A 93 12.61 -13.64 -7.54
CA GLN A 93 13.53 -12.83 -8.34
C GLN A 93 14.35 -11.85 -7.48
N LEU A 94 14.19 -11.89 -6.15
CA LEU A 94 14.87 -11.00 -5.20
C LEU A 94 15.86 -11.82 -4.36
N PRO A 95 17.03 -12.21 -4.91
CA PRO A 95 17.94 -13.16 -4.29
C PRO A 95 18.55 -12.67 -2.97
N HIS A 96 18.53 -11.35 -2.74
CA HIS A 96 19.08 -10.72 -1.53
C HIS A 96 18.02 -10.20 -0.58
N LEU A 97 16.73 -10.45 -0.84
CA LEU A 97 15.66 -10.01 0.04
C LEU A 97 15.79 -10.72 1.39
N GLN A 98 15.86 -9.92 2.45
CA GLN A 98 15.98 -10.40 3.83
C GLN A 98 14.74 -10.05 4.63
N ASN A 99 14.14 -8.90 4.37
CA ASN A 99 13.08 -8.34 5.20
C ASN A 99 11.93 -7.82 4.35
N VAL A 100 10.70 -8.20 4.74
CA VAL A 100 9.46 -7.60 4.23
C VAL A 100 8.82 -6.82 5.36
N ILE A 101 8.61 -5.53 5.16
CA ILE A 101 7.93 -4.64 6.10
C ILE A 101 6.51 -4.44 5.56
N TRP A 102 5.54 -5.10 6.18
CA TRP A 102 4.15 -5.01 5.78
C TRP A 102 3.39 -4.07 6.72
N GLY A 103 3.08 -2.87 6.22
CA GLY A 103 2.30 -1.92 6.97
C GLY A 103 0.80 -2.25 6.99
N ILE A 104 0.20 -2.23 8.17
CA ILE A 104 -1.19 -2.56 8.45
C ILE A 104 -1.89 -1.32 9.04
N SER A 105 -2.99 -0.88 8.43
CA SER A 105 -3.86 0.15 8.99
C SER A 105 -5.04 -0.45 9.75
N TYR A 106 -5.64 0.35 10.64
CA TYR A 106 -6.82 0.03 11.45
C TYR A 106 -7.93 -0.72 10.69
N GLN A 107 -8.21 -0.32 9.46
CA GLN A 107 -9.29 -0.89 8.65
C GLN A 107 -8.88 -2.11 7.82
N THR A 108 -7.57 -2.34 7.62
CA THR A 108 -7.02 -3.22 6.57
C THR A 108 -7.56 -4.64 6.62
N LEU A 109 -7.85 -5.18 7.82
CA LEU A 109 -8.29 -6.55 7.96
C LEU A 109 -9.75 -6.75 7.51
N TRP A 110 -10.60 -5.73 7.57
CA TRP A 110 -12.04 -5.85 7.29
C TRP A 110 -12.46 -5.38 5.89
N ILE A 111 -11.50 -5.00 5.07
CA ILE A 111 -11.73 -4.45 3.73
C ILE A 111 -10.93 -5.21 2.69
N ASP A 112 -11.48 -5.33 1.49
CA ASP A 112 -10.85 -5.96 0.33
C ASP A 112 -11.44 -5.36 -0.94
N ASP A 113 -10.87 -5.69 -2.10
CA ASP A 113 -11.36 -5.18 -3.36
C ASP A 113 -12.83 -5.57 -3.60
N CYS A 114 -13.60 -4.61 -4.08
CA CYS A 114 -14.94 -4.84 -4.57
C CYS A 114 -15.05 -4.19 -5.95
N ILE A 115 -15.33 -4.98 -6.98
CA ILE A 115 -15.41 -4.51 -8.37
C ILE A 115 -16.38 -3.33 -8.51
N SER A 116 -17.47 -3.30 -7.74
CA SER A 116 -18.43 -2.20 -7.78
C SER A 116 -17.88 -0.89 -7.20
N GLN A 117 -16.84 -0.95 -6.38
CA GLN A 117 -16.29 0.19 -5.64
C GLN A 117 -14.88 0.61 -6.13
N ASP A 118 -14.10 -0.31 -6.72
CA ASP A 118 -12.66 -0.09 -6.97
C ASP A 118 -12.17 -0.45 -8.37
N LYS A 119 -13.01 -0.21 -9.39
CA LYS A 119 -12.70 -0.45 -10.81
C LYS A 119 -11.36 0.11 -11.26
N ILE A 120 -10.97 1.27 -10.72
CA ILE A 120 -9.77 2.00 -11.12
C ILE A 120 -8.52 1.27 -10.63
N SER A 121 -8.49 0.83 -9.37
CA SER A 121 -7.37 0.07 -8.82
C SER A 121 -7.22 -1.26 -9.54
N ILE A 122 -8.33 -1.97 -9.80
CA ILE A 122 -8.32 -3.23 -10.55
C ILE A 122 -7.72 -3.01 -11.95
N ALA A 123 -8.20 -2.00 -12.68
CA ALA A 123 -7.68 -1.65 -14.00
C ALA A 123 -6.18 -1.30 -13.95
N ASN A 124 -5.76 -0.49 -12.98
CA ASN A 124 -4.36 -0.08 -12.86
C ASN A 124 -3.43 -1.26 -12.51
N HIS A 125 -3.84 -2.15 -11.60
CA HIS A 125 -3.08 -3.37 -11.30
C HIS A 125 -2.99 -4.29 -12.53
N LYS A 126 -4.07 -4.42 -13.31
CA LYS A 126 -4.07 -5.23 -14.55
C LYS A 126 -3.16 -4.61 -15.62
N ILE A 127 -3.34 -3.33 -15.93
CA ILE A 127 -2.66 -2.63 -17.03
C ILE A 127 -1.18 -2.37 -16.72
N TYR A 128 -0.89 -1.90 -15.50
CA TYR A 128 0.42 -1.37 -15.14
C TYR A 128 1.24 -2.27 -14.24
N MET A 129 0.65 -3.36 -13.73
CA MET A 129 1.38 -4.35 -12.95
C MET A 129 1.15 -5.77 -13.47
N GLY A 130 0.35 -5.99 -14.52
CA GLY A 130 0.05 -7.32 -15.06
C GLY A 130 -0.63 -8.25 -14.06
N ILE A 131 -1.32 -7.73 -13.04
CA ILE A 131 -2.04 -8.52 -12.04
C ILE A 131 -3.49 -8.66 -12.46
N GLU A 132 -3.86 -9.88 -12.86
CA GLU A 132 -5.22 -10.19 -13.30
C GLU A 132 -6.01 -10.87 -12.16
N THR A 133 -6.83 -10.09 -11.45
CA THR A 133 -7.80 -10.58 -10.47
C THR A 133 -9.19 -10.76 -11.07
N ASP A 134 -9.43 -10.14 -12.23
CA ASP A 134 -10.70 -10.16 -12.96
C ASP A 134 -10.48 -10.44 -14.46
N LYS A 135 -11.37 -11.24 -15.06
CA LYS A 135 -11.25 -11.72 -16.45
C LYS A 135 -11.90 -10.80 -17.48
N ASP A 136 -12.58 -9.73 -17.08
CA ASP A 136 -13.22 -8.82 -18.02
C ASP A 136 -12.14 -8.13 -18.89
N PRO A 137 -12.21 -8.29 -20.23
CA PRO A 137 -11.25 -7.66 -21.13
C PRO A 137 -11.33 -6.13 -21.13
N LEU A 138 -12.44 -5.53 -20.67
CA LEU A 138 -12.59 -4.07 -20.61
C LEU A 138 -11.60 -3.43 -19.64
N TYR A 139 -11.16 -4.14 -18.60
CA TYR A 139 -10.10 -3.67 -17.70
C TYR A 139 -8.71 -3.68 -18.33
N ASN A 140 -8.56 -4.20 -19.56
CA ASN A 140 -7.34 -4.03 -20.35
C ASN A 140 -7.32 -2.71 -21.12
N ILE A 141 -8.34 -1.86 -21.03
CA ILE A 141 -8.42 -0.59 -21.77
C ILE A 141 -8.64 0.53 -20.76
N GLU A 142 -7.62 1.34 -20.49
CA GLU A 142 -7.64 2.34 -19.42
C GLU A 142 -8.75 3.38 -19.64
N LEU A 143 -8.90 3.82 -20.88
CA LEU A 143 -9.93 4.77 -21.29
C LEU A 143 -11.34 4.29 -20.92
N ILE A 144 -11.63 3.00 -21.15
CA ILE A 144 -12.95 2.41 -20.86
C ILE A 144 -13.08 2.18 -19.36
N ALA A 145 -12.06 1.58 -18.73
CA ALA A 145 -12.11 1.18 -17.34
C ALA A 145 -12.21 2.37 -16.36
N THR A 146 -11.63 3.51 -16.70
CA THR A 146 -11.53 4.68 -15.81
C THR A 146 -12.32 5.90 -16.29
N GLY A 147 -12.83 5.89 -17.51
CA GLY A 147 -13.76 6.90 -18.04
C GLY A 147 -13.27 8.34 -17.87
N SER A 148 -14.04 9.18 -17.17
CA SER A 148 -13.71 10.59 -16.97
C SER A 148 -12.39 10.83 -16.22
N ILE A 149 -11.91 9.86 -15.45
CA ILE A 149 -10.63 9.94 -14.74
C ILE A 149 -9.46 9.90 -15.72
N SER A 150 -9.56 9.10 -16.80
CA SER A 150 -8.59 9.13 -17.89
C SER A 150 -8.45 10.53 -18.48
N PHE A 151 -9.55 11.21 -18.77
CA PHE A 151 -9.51 12.57 -19.30
C PHE A 151 -8.89 13.56 -18.30
N ARG A 152 -9.23 13.45 -17.00
CA ARG A 152 -8.61 14.27 -15.95
C ARG A 152 -7.10 14.04 -15.85
N LYS A 153 -6.65 12.78 -15.90
CA LYS A 153 -5.24 12.39 -15.92
C LYS A 153 -4.53 12.96 -17.15
N TRP A 154 -5.12 12.79 -18.34
CA TRP A 154 -4.60 13.32 -19.60
C TRP A 154 -4.46 14.85 -19.59
N SER A 155 -5.52 15.56 -19.17
CA SER A 155 -5.51 17.02 -19.07
C SER A 155 -4.48 17.52 -18.05
N LYS A 156 -4.42 16.88 -16.87
CA LYS A 156 -3.43 17.19 -15.82
C LYS A 156 -1.99 17.14 -16.36
N TYR A 157 -1.68 16.15 -17.19
CA TYR A 157 -0.34 15.96 -17.73
C TYR A 157 -0.05 16.82 -18.97
N TYR A 158 -0.86 16.70 -20.02
CA TYR A 158 -0.56 17.29 -21.32
C TYR A 158 -1.01 18.75 -21.46
N LEU A 159 -2.07 19.17 -20.75
CA LEU A 159 -2.57 20.55 -20.83
C LEU A 159 -2.08 21.42 -19.67
N LEU A 160 -2.11 20.87 -18.44
CA LEU A 160 -1.75 21.62 -17.23
C LEU A 160 -0.28 21.45 -16.83
N HIS A 161 0.46 20.52 -17.45
CA HIS A 161 1.86 20.23 -17.13
C HIS A 161 2.12 19.96 -15.64
N LYS A 162 1.16 19.34 -14.94
CA LYS A 162 1.24 19.00 -13.51
C LYS A 162 1.71 17.57 -13.31
N LYS A 163 2.37 17.31 -12.18
CA LYS A 163 2.81 15.96 -11.76
C LYS A 163 1.61 15.00 -11.64
N THR A 164 1.72 13.82 -12.22
CA THR A 164 0.72 12.73 -12.15
C THR A 164 1.13 11.59 -11.24
N MET A 165 2.38 11.61 -10.79
CA MET A 165 2.97 10.67 -9.86
C MET A 165 3.72 11.48 -8.81
N ALA A 166 3.53 11.15 -7.54
CA ALA A 166 4.10 11.88 -6.41
C ALA A 166 5.21 11.10 -5.69
N CYS A 167 5.56 9.88 -6.12
CA CYS A 167 6.59 9.11 -5.45
C CYS A 167 8.03 9.47 -5.86
N ASP A 168 8.95 9.39 -4.90
CA ASP A 168 10.39 9.58 -5.07
C ASP A 168 11.09 8.36 -5.69
N SER A 169 12.42 8.41 -5.85
CA SER A 169 13.20 7.33 -6.44
C SER A 169 13.21 6.01 -5.65
N LEU A 170 12.84 6.04 -4.37
CA LEU A 170 12.76 4.85 -3.51
C LEU A 170 11.30 4.38 -3.33
N GLY A 171 10.35 5.14 -3.86
CA GLY A 171 8.93 4.82 -3.87
C GLY A 171 8.12 5.46 -2.75
N LEU A 172 8.68 6.35 -1.92
CA LEU A 172 7.89 7.09 -0.92
C LEU A 172 6.96 8.09 -1.61
N ASP A 173 5.69 8.17 -1.21
CA ASP A 173 4.70 9.06 -1.83
C ASP A 173 4.62 10.44 -1.14
N HIS A 174 5.05 11.48 -1.86
CA HIS A 174 5.02 12.88 -1.43
C HIS A 174 3.67 13.58 -1.66
N GLY A 175 2.62 12.85 -2.07
CA GLY A 175 1.26 13.38 -2.11
C GLY A 175 0.68 13.68 -0.72
N PHE A 176 1.41 13.27 0.33
CA PHE A 176 1.08 13.49 1.74
C PHE A 176 2.11 14.39 2.43
N ASP A 177 2.92 15.16 1.69
CA ASP A 177 3.79 16.17 2.31
C ASP A 177 2.98 17.17 3.13
N SER A 178 3.59 17.72 4.18
CA SER A 178 2.97 18.68 5.09
C SER A 178 2.36 19.90 4.35
N THR A 179 2.94 20.30 3.21
CA THR A 179 2.46 21.39 2.36
C THR A 179 1.16 21.09 1.62
N GLU A 180 0.84 19.81 1.43
CA GLU A 180 -0.39 19.32 0.77
C GLU A 180 -1.52 19.03 1.78
N ARG A 181 -1.29 19.32 3.08
CA ARG A 181 -2.25 19.08 4.15
C ARG A 181 -3.45 20.03 4.05
N SER A 182 -4.65 19.48 4.17
CA SER A 182 -5.89 20.27 4.24
C SER A 182 -5.89 21.16 5.49
N HIS A 183 -6.37 22.40 5.38
CA HIS A 183 -6.59 23.26 6.55
C HIS A 183 -7.64 22.69 7.52
N ALA A 184 -8.53 21.83 7.03
CA ALA A 184 -9.61 21.22 7.79
C ALA A 184 -9.30 19.77 8.26
N TRP A 185 -8.03 19.35 8.20
CA TRP A 185 -7.65 17.94 8.39
C TRP A 185 -8.06 17.36 9.75
N LEU A 186 -8.03 18.17 10.82
CA LEU A 186 -8.48 17.75 12.15
C LEU A 186 -10.00 17.54 12.20
N GLN A 187 -10.77 18.42 11.54
CA GLN A 187 -12.22 18.34 11.48
C GLN A 187 -12.70 17.14 10.64
N ASP A 188 -11.87 16.65 9.72
CA ASP A 188 -12.17 15.48 8.89
C ASP A 188 -11.99 14.14 9.64
N ILE A 189 -11.28 14.12 10.78
CA ILE A 189 -10.95 12.89 11.52
C ILE A 189 -12.19 12.05 11.88
N PRO A 190 -13.27 12.60 12.47
CA PRO A 190 -14.46 11.81 12.79
C PRO A 190 -15.10 11.14 11.57
N ARG A 191 -15.08 11.81 10.41
CA ARG A 191 -15.61 11.26 9.16
C ARG A 191 -14.73 10.11 8.65
N LEU A 192 -13.41 10.25 8.72
CA LEU A 192 -12.46 9.20 8.30
C LEU A 192 -12.70 7.90 9.08
N ILE A 193 -12.84 8.01 10.41
CA ILE A 193 -13.03 6.84 11.27
C ILE A 193 -14.32 6.10 10.95
N LYS A 194 -15.41 6.83 10.68
CA LYS A 194 -16.67 6.20 10.25
C LYS A 194 -16.49 5.36 8.98
N GLY A 195 -15.65 5.81 8.05
CA GLY A 195 -15.31 5.06 6.83
C GLY A 195 -14.31 3.91 7.04
N HIS A 196 -13.52 3.96 8.10
CA HIS A 196 -12.49 2.94 8.42
C HIS A 196 -12.98 1.88 9.41
N SER A 197 -14.14 2.08 10.02
CA SER A 197 -14.69 1.15 10.98
C SER A 197 -15.37 -0.01 10.28
N ALA A 198 -15.14 -1.22 10.78
CA ALA A 198 -15.71 -2.44 10.21
C ALA A 198 -17.24 -2.38 10.23
N SER A 199 -17.86 -2.80 9.13
CA SER A 199 -19.31 -3.02 9.15
C SER A 199 -19.62 -4.25 10.02
N GLN A 200 -20.83 -4.28 10.59
CA GLN A 200 -21.32 -5.42 11.35
C GLN A 200 -21.93 -6.52 10.44
N GLU A 201 -21.70 -6.42 9.13
CA GLU A 201 -22.26 -7.33 8.15
C GLU A 201 -21.46 -8.65 8.08
N PRO A 202 -22.10 -9.80 7.81
CA PRO A 202 -21.41 -11.09 7.68
C PRO A 202 -20.25 -11.10 6.66
N THR A 203 -20.32 -10.23 5.65
CA THR A 203 -19.29 -10.07 4.63
C THR A 203 -17.99 -9.47 5.17
N ALA A 204 -18.04 -8.60 6.17
CA ALA A 204 -16.86 -8.03 6.80
C ALA A 204 -16.09 -9.07 7.63
N GLU A 205 -16.83 -9.93 8.34
CA GLU A 205 -16.25 -11.04 9.11
C GLU A 205 -15.61 -12.10 8.19
N GLN A 206 -16.23 -12.39 7.04
CA GLN A 206 -15.60 -13.26 6.04
C GLN A 206 -14.32 -12.62 5.47
N THR A 207 -14.36 -11.33 5.16
CA THR A 207 -13.20 -10.56 4.66
C THR A 207 -12.06 -10.59 5.66
N PHE A 208 -12.37 -10.40 6.95
CA PHE A 208 -11.42 -10.53 8.05
C PHE A 208 -10.70 -11.88 8.03
N ARG A 209 -11.45 -12.99 8.00
CA ARG A 209 -10.87 -14.34 7.94
C ARG A 209 -10.00 -14.57 6.71
N ASP A 210 -10.43 -14.09 5.54
CA ASP A 210 -9.65 -14.25 4.31
C ASP A 210 -8.36 -13.42 4.32
N ASN A 211 -8.39 -12.24 4.93
CA ASN A 211 -7.21 -11.40 5.11
C ASN A 211 -6.22 -11.98 6.13
N ILE A 212 -6.71 -12.56 7.24
CA ILE A 212 -5.84 -13.31 8.19
C ILE A 212 -5.19 -14.51 7.50
N ARG A 213 -5.91 -15.22 6.62
CA ARG A 213 -5.34 -16.29 5.81
C ARG A 213 -4.23 -15.79 4.90
N ARG A 214 -4.44 -14.65 4.21
CA ARG A 214 -3.42 -14.04 3.33
C ARG A 214 -2.15 -13.66 4.08
N LEU A 215 -2.28 -13.08 5.27
CA LEU A 215 -1.11 -12.77 6.12
C LEU A 215 -0.36 -14.04 6.52
N ASN A 216 -1.08 -15.10 6.90
CA ASN A 216 -0.47 -16.40 7.20
C ASN A 216 0.25 -17.03 5.98
N ASP A 217 -0.36 -16.97 4.80
CA ASP A 217 0.23 -17.52 3.58
C ASP A 217 1.54 -16.81 3.23
N VAL A 218 1.57 -15.47 3.35
CA VAL A 218 2.79 -14.67 3.16
C VAL A 218 3.83 -14.94 4.24
N ALA A 219 3.43 -15.07 5.50
CA ALA A 219 4.35 -15.43 6.57
C ALA A 219 5.07 -16.76 6.26
N GLY A 220 4.33 -17.78 5.83
CA GLY A 220 4.89 -19.07 5.43
C GLY A 220 5.76 -18.99 4.18
N LEU A 221 5.36 -18.19 3.18
CA LEU A 221 6.16 -17.94 1.99
C LEU A 221 7.50 -17.29 2.34
N CYS A 222 7.49 -16.22 3.13
CA CYS A 222 8.71 -15.56 3.63
C CYS A 222 9.60 -16.55 4.39
N ARG A 223 9.01 -17.35 5.29
CA ARG A 223 9.75 -18.36 6.06
C ARG A 223 10.47 -19.36 5.16
N SER A 224 9.78 -19.86 4.13
CA SER A 224 10.35 -20.82 3.17
C SER A 224 11.55 -20.29 2.39
N LYS A 225 11.73 -18.96 2.36
CA LYS A 225 12.81 -18.24 1.70
C LYS A 225 13.83 -17.64 2.68
N GLY A 226 13.67 -17.87 3.98
CA GLY A 226 14.54 -17.29 5.01
C GLY A 226 14.37 -15.77 5.18
N ILE A 227 13.18 -15.25 4.87
CA ILE A 227 12.85 -13.82 4.93
C ILE A 227 12.09 -13.52 6.23
N ASN A 228 12.50 -12.46 6.93
CA ASN A 228 11.77 -11.92 8.07
C ASN A 228 10.59 -11.10 7.59
N LEU A 229 9.44 -11.26 8.24
CA LEU A 229 8.24 -10.48 7.99
C LEU A 229 7.93 -9.61 9.21
N TYR A 230 7.99 -8.29 9.01
CA TYR A 230 7.65 -7.30 10.01
C TYR A 230 6.25 -6.78 9.74
N LEU A 231 5.29 -7.13 10.59
CA LEU A 231 3.97 -6.54 10.60
C LEU A 231 4.05 -5.23 11.38
N VAL A 232 3.77 -4.11 10.72
CA VAL A 232 3.94 -2.77 11.31
C VAL A 232 2.63 -2.03 11.29
N ILE A 233 2.14 -1.61 12.46
CA ILE A 233 0.99 -0.70 12.55
C ILE A 233 1.54 0.72 12.75
N PRO A 234 1.49 1.60 11.72
CA PRO A 234 1.99 2.97 11.83
C PRO A 234 1.24 3.78 12.91
N PRO A 235 1.86 4.85 13.42
CA PRO A 235 1.17 5.76 14.33
C PRO A 235 0.00 6.46 13.65
N VAL A 236 -1.02 6.75 14.44
CA VAL A 236 -2.15 7.59 14.05
C VAL A 236 -2.24 8.77 15.00
N HIS A 237 -2.93 9.82 14.57
CA HIS A 237 -3.13 11.01 15.39
C HIS A 237 -3.91 10.65 16.66
N LYS A 238 -3.61 11.30 17.79
CA LYS A 238 -4.26 11.03 19.08
C LYS A 238 -5.79 11.05 19.00
N LEU A 239 -6.36 12.09 18.38
CA LEU A 239 -7.81 12.19 18.18
C LEU A 239 -8.36 11.05 17.32
N TYR A 240 -7.58 10.55 16.36
CA TYR A 240 -7.99 9.41 15.55
C TYR A 240 -8.07 8.14 16.41
N TYR A 241 -7.04 7.88 17.22
CA TYR A 241 -7.02 6.76 18.15
C TYR A 241 -8.19 6.80 19.14
N GLU A 242 -8.41 7.95 19.79
CA GLU A 242 -9.46 8.14 20.81
C GLU A 242 -10.89 7.89 20.29
N LEU A 243 -11.10 8.11 18.99
CA LEU A 243 -12.40 7.94 18.34
C LEU A 243 -12.58 6.56 17.67
N THR A 244 -11.54 5.71 17.64
CA THR A 244 -11.66 4.34 17.12
C THR A 244 -12.51 3.45 18.03
N TYR A 245 -13.01 2.33 17.49
CA TYR A 245 -13.76 1.36 18.27
C TYR A 245 -12.81 0.41 19.02
N PRO A 246 -12.81 0.40 20.37
CA PRO A 246 -11.83 -0.38 21.15
C PRO A 246 -11.86 -1.88 20.84
N ALA A 247 -13.04 -2.44 20.57
CA ALA A 247 -13.20 -3.85 20.21
C ALA A 247 -12.51 -4.19 18.87
N GLN A 248 -12.61 -3.31 17.87
CA GLN A 248 -11.94 -3.51 16.58
C GLN A 248 -10.42 -3.37 16.72
N VAL A 249 -9.95 -2.40 17.53
CA VAL A 249 -8.51 -2.27 17.84
C VAL A 249 -7.98 -3.53 18.51
N ALA A 250 -8.68 -4.02 19.54
CA ALA A 250 -8.30 -5.24 20.24
C ALA A 250 -8.27 -6.45 19.28
N GLN A 251 -9.32 -6.62 18.45
CA GLN A 251 -9.37 -7.71 17.46
C GLN A 251 -8.23 -7.63 16.44
N MET A 252 -7.87 -6.44 15.96
CA MET A 252 -6.72 -6.26 15.06
C MET A 252 -5.42 -6.70 15.74
N HIS A 253 -5.17 -6.21 16.95
CA HIS A 253 -3.96 -6.52 17.70
C HIS A 253 -3.86 -8.02 18.00
N THR A 254 -4.90 -8.62 18.58
CA THR A 254 -4.93 -10.05 18.90
C THR A 254 -4.66 -10.90 17.67
N ALA A 255 -5.29 -10.61 16.53
CA ALA A 255 -5.09 -11.41 15.32
C ALA A 255 -3.66 -11.31 14.75
N LEU A 256 -3.04 -10.14 14.82
CA LEU A 256 -1.66 -9.94 14.35
C LEU A 256 -0.65 -10.55 15.33
N GLU A 257 -0.91 -10.47 16.64
CA GLU A 257 -0.12 -11.13 17.69
C GLU A 257 -0.15 -12.65 17.53
N GLU A 258 -1.32 -13.24 17.26
CA GLU A 258 -1.46 -14.67 16.98
C GLU A 258 -0.65 -15.11 15.75
N ILE A 259 -0.62 -14.31 14.68
CA ILE A 259 0.22 -14.58 13.50
C ILE A 259 1.69 -14.52 13.89
N ALA A 260 2.12 -13.48 14.62
CA ALA A 260 3.50 -13.33 15.05
C ALA A 260 3.95 -14.44 16.01
N ALA A 261 3.06 -14.94 16.86
CA ALA A 261 3.34 -16.06 17.76
C ALA A 261 3.44 -17.40 17.01
N LYS A 262 2.71 -17.56 15.91
CA LYS A 262 2.69 -18.78 15.10
C LYS A 262 3.93 -18.95 14.23
N TRP A 263 4.52 -17.86 13.74
CA TRP A 263 5.60 -17.88 12.77
C TRP A 263 6.88 -17.26 13.37
N ASP A 264 7.93 -18.05 13.50
CA ASP A 264 9.21 -17.65 14.10
C ASP A 264 9.92 -16.49 13.37
N ASN A 265 9.68 -16.36 12.07
CA ASN A 265 10.20 -15.28 11.22
C ASN A 265 9.30 -14.03 11.21
N VAL A 266 8.24 -13.97 12.02
CA VAL A 266 7.31 -12.83 12.07
C VAL A 266 7.50 -12.04 13.35
N ARG A 267 7.54 -10.71 13.22
CA ARG A 267 7.51 -9.77 14.34
C ARG A 267 6.42 -8.73 14.14
N LEU A 268 5.74 -8.35 15.22
CA LEU A 268 4.73 -7.29 15.23
C LEU A 268 5.30 -6.06 15.94
N TYR A 269 5.21 -4.91 15.29
CA TYR A 269 5.50 -3.60 15.88
C TYR A 269 4.26 -2.72 15.75
N SER A 270 3.71 -2.27 16.88
CA SER A 270 2.55 -1.38 16.87
C SER A 270 2.88 -0.03 17.48
N TYR A 271 2.59 1.02 16.71
CA TYR A 271 2.76 2.42 17.09
C TYR A 271 1.42 3.14 17.15
N PHE A 272 0.30 2.40 17.13
CA PHE A 272 -1.04 2.92 16.90
C PHE A 272 -1.47 4.02 17.88
N ASN A 273 -0.98 4.00 19.13
CA ASN A 273 -1.21 5.05 20.13
C ASN A 273 0.11 5.62 20.67
N ASP A 274 1.10 5.80 19.79
CA ASP A 274 2.41 6.28 20.18
C ASP A 274 2.40 7.79 20.45
N ASN A 275 2.64 8.16 21.71
CA ASN A 275 2.61 9.54 22.18
C ASN A 275 3.84 10.37 21.77
N ARG A 276 4.82 9.77 21.08
CA ARG A 276 5.97 10.49 20.53
C ARG A 276 5.60 11.39 19.36
N PHE A 277 4.42 11.20 18.74
CA PHE A 277 3.99 11.95 17.54
C PHE A 277 3.03 13.09 17.89
N GLY A 278 3.27 14.27 17.30
CA GLY A 278 2.44 15.47 17.44
C GLY A 278 1.84 15.92 16.11
N ASP A 279 1.04 16.98 16.12
CA ASP A 279 0.26 17.45 14.96
C ASP A 279 1.09 17.65 13.69
N ASP A 280 2.33 18.14 13.80
CA ASP A 280 3.21 18.38 12.63
C ASP A 280 3.70 17.09 11.95
N ASP A 281 3.66 15.96 12.65
CA ASP A 281 4.01 14.66 12.10
C ASP A 281 2.90 14.09 11.18
N PHE A 282 1.67 14.65 11.20
CA PHE A 282 0.52 14.09 10.51
C PHE A 282 0.06 14.92 9.32
N HIS A 283 -0.23 14.25 8.19
CA HIS A 283 -0.97 14.83 7.06
C HIS A 283 -2.48 14.77 7.30
N SER A 284 -2.96 13.70 7.92
CA SER A 284 -4.36 13.47 8.29
C SER A 284 -4.44 12.59 9.54
N GLY A 285 -5.65 12.29 10.01
CA GLY A 285 -5.83 11.46 11.21
C GLY A 285 -5.11 10.10 11.20
N ASN A 286 -4.91 9.49 10.04
CA ASN A 286 -4.28 8.16 9.91
C ASN A 286 -3.08 8.12 8.95
N HIS A 287 -2.58 9.26 8.45
CA HIS A 287 -1.41 9.33 7.59
C HIS A 287 -0.37 10.27 8.18
N LEU A 288 0.87 9.81 8.31
CA LEU A 288 1.99 10.70 8.57
C LEU A 288 2.26 11.59 7.35
N SER A 289 2.85 12.75 7.60
CA SER A 289 3.42 13.57 6.55
C SER A 289 4.69 12.91 6.00
N ALA A 290 4.84 12.87 4.68
CA ALA A 290 5.96 12.15 4.05
C ALA A 290 7.32 12.86 4.25
N ASP A 291 7.30 14.16 4.47
CA ASP A 291 8.46 15.04 4.65
C ASP A 291 8.90 15.22 6.11
N ILE A 292 8.01 15.01 7.09
CA ILE A 292 8.31 15.20 8.52
C ILE A 292 8.06 13.92 9.31
N GLY A 293 6.79 13.50 9.43
CA GLY A 293 6.40 12.39 10.27
C GLY A 293 7.00 11.06 9.83
N ALA A 294 7.09 10.82 8.52
CA ALA A 294 7.65 9.60 7.98
C ALA A 294 9.14 9.44 8.29
N ILE A 295 9.92 10.52 8.30
CA ILE A 295 11.33 10.50 8.68
C ILE A 295 11.47 10.05 10.13
N LYS A 296 10.76 10.73 11.03
CA LYS A 296 10.76 10.43 12.47
C LYS A 296 10.31 9.00 12.75
N PHE A 297 9.20 8.58 12.14
CA PHE A 297 8.66 7.23 12.33
C PHE A 297 9.63 6.17 11.83
N THR A 298 10.22 6.37 10.64
CA THR A 298 11.14 5.38 10.07
C THR A 298 12.39 5.23 10.94
N GLN A 299 12.94 6.33 11.49
CA GLN A 299 14.10 6.25 12.38
C GLN A 299 13.79 5.47 13.67
N ILE A 300 12.59 5.66 14.23
CA ILE A 300 12.11 4.88 15.38
C ILE A 300 11.99 3.39 15.00
N LEU A 301 11.32 3.10 13.89
CA LEU A 301 11.11 1.73 13.40
C LEU A 301 12.44 1.02 13.12
N GLN A 302 13.39 1.73 12.49
CA GLN A 302 14.74 1.26 12.21
C GLN A 302 15.44 0.83 13.50
N HIS A 303 15.35 1.68 14.53
CA HIS A 303 15.94 1.37 15.83
C HIS A 303 15.30 0.13 16.44
N ASP A 304 13.97 0.03 16.41
CA ASP A 304 13.24 -1.06 17.03
C ASP A 304 13.43 -2.42 16.32
N ILE A 305 13.62 -2.42 14.99
CA ILE A 305 13.91 -3.63 14.22
C ILE A 305 15.36 -4.08 14.41
N TRP A 306 16.35 -3.19 14.22
CA TRP A 306 17.75 -3.61 14.14
C TRP A 306 18.54 -3.49 15.45
N ASN A 307 18.13 -2.65 16.40
CA ASN A 307 18.88 -2.48 17.64
C ASN A 307 18.32 -3.30 18.82
N ASN A 308 17.02 -3.60 18.86
CA ASN A 308 16.44 -4.41 19.94
C ASN A 308 16.72 -5.92 19.82
N ASP A 309 16.99 -6.43 18.62
CA ASP A 309 17.41 -7.85 18.43
C ASP A 309 18.78 -8.14 19.07
N SER A 310 19.60 -7.11 19.31
CA SER A 310 20.88 -7.25 20.01
C SER A 310 20.76 -7.45 21.53
N VAL A 311 19.59 -7.15 22.12
CA VAL A 311 19.36 -7.24 23.57
C VAL A 311 18.79 -8.61 23.96
N GLN A 312 18.04 -9.29 23.09
CA GLN A 312 17.50 -10.63 23.38
C GLN A 312 18.55 -11.76 23.36
N THR A 313 19.76 -11.52 22.86
CA THR A 313 20.87 -12.52 22.89
C THR A 313 21.66 -12.54 24.20
N LYS A 314 21.28 -11.75 25.20
CA LYS A 314 21.87 -11.80 26.55
C LYS A 314 20.79 -11.94 27.62
N SER A 315 20.18 -13.12 27.73
CA SER A 315 19.58 -13.52 29.01
C SER A 315 20.67 -14.04 29.97
N PRO A 316 20.72 -13.55 31.22
CA PRO A 316 21.66 -14.05 32.21
C PRO A 316 21.23 -15.45 32.67
N VAL A 317 22.19 -16.37 32.66
CA VAL A 317 22.08 -17.67 33.32
C VAL A 317 21.91 -17.41 34.82
N HIS A 318 20.67 -17.51 35.33
CA HIS A 318 20.44 -17.74 36.75
C HIS A 318 20.39 -19.23 37.01
N SER A 319 21.56 -19.79 37.32
CA SER A 319 21.70 -21.04 38.04
C SER A 319 21.42 -20.78 39.52
N GLN A 320 20.29 -21.24 40.05
CA GLN A 320 20.22 -21.67 41.45
C GLN A 320 19.25 -22.85 41.61
N ARG A 321 19.83 -23.97 41.98
CA ARG A 321 19.29 -25.03 42.84
C ARG A 321 20.47 -25.63 43.61
N PRO A 322 20.24 -26.32 44.74
CA PRO A 322 18.97 -26.62 45.39
C PRO A 322 18.64 -25.67 46.55
#